data_AF-A0A958XSD7-F1
#
_entry.id   AF-A0A958XSD7-F1
#
_cell.length_a   1.000
_cell.length_b   1.000
_cell.length_c   1.000
_cell.angle_alpha   90.00
_cell.angle_beta   90.00
_cell.angle_gamma   90.00
#
_symmetry.space_group_name_H-M   'P 1'
#
loop_
_entity.id
_entity.type
_entity.pdbx_description
1 polymer ?
#
loop_
_entity_poly.entity_id
_entity_poly.type
_entity_poly.pdbx_seq_one_letter_code
_entity_poly.pdbx_strand_id
1 'polypeptide(L)'
;RAMKYDFTLLCMDISAFLRNQYGLRESNDRRYKEASVHFQYFRSVYDAECTAEELYTGLVMRMANAPCAEREEIHRLATEYYEQCEGLMGTFQSYRLNMYAYMLGLMKYTSIDRHEEAYAFCETAINYFSGLPFLARIPLQVFYYQHLICSIHLRCYAASRKYVRHCLQLMEEGSFNWFKIKEMHLLLLLHTEQHERSAKLLAKVLNHADMAYLPDFIREMWSLFKPYIRYLASLGKIESHLKPVLQSGGHFGGLPVYSKEKSGMQIAILVIRQLQLIRDGRYEQIQIETKMLEEYCNRHLRSRNTRRSYYFMKMLMQIPLAGFDGRMAASRGRRYLEKLEQLPMQLANQTHEIEIIPYDMLWKYALESLQPCLSALPE
;
A
#
# COMPACT_ATOMS: atom_id res chain seq x y z
N ARG A 1 -26.89 -22.40 15.22
CA ARG A 1 -25.74 -21.55 15.63
C ARG A 1 -24.63 -21.56 14.58
N ALA A 2 -24.13 -22.73 14.13
CA ALA A 2 -23.12 -22.81 13.07
C ALA A 2 -23.51 -22.09 11.76
N MET A 3 -24.77 -22.25 11.32
CA MET A 3 -25.31 -21.55 10.14
C MET A 3 -25.31 -20.01 10.26
N LYS A 4 -25.36 -19.45 11.48
CA LYS A 4 -25.36 -17.99 11.68
C LYS A 4 -23.99 -17.37 11.36
N TYR A 5 -22.92 -18.16 11.52
CA TYR A 5 -21.54 -17.73 11.36
C TYR A 5 -20.88 -18.36 10.13
N ASP A 6 -21.69 -18.90 9.20
CA ASP A 6 -21.23 -19.57 7.97
C ASP A 6 -20.14 -20.62 8.20
N PHE A 7 -20.25 -21.41 9.27
CA PHE A 7 -19.39 -22.57 9.48
C PHE A 7 -19.88 -23.75 8.63
N THR A 8 -19.71 -23.64 7.31
CA THR A 8 -20.22 -24.59 6.30
C THR A 8 -19.78 -26.02 6.59
N LEU A 9 -18.48 -26.25 6.77
CA LEU A 9 -17.94 -27.59 7.08
C LEU A 9 -18.56 -28.18 8.35
N LEU A 10 -18.67 -27.38 9.42
CA LEU A 10 -19.31 -27.81 10.66
C LEU A 10 -20.80 -28.10 10.47
N CYS A 11 -21.51 -27.33 9.66
CA CYS A 11 -22.92 -27.59 9.34
C CYS A 11 -23.07 -28.90 8.56
N MET A 12 -22.15 -29.19 7.63
CA MET A 12 -22.10 -30.45 6.90
C MET A 12 -21.84 -31.63 7.85
N ASP A 13 -20.85 -31.53 8.74
CA ASP A 13 -20.51 -32.57 9.71
C ASP A 13 -21.65 -32.85 10.69
N ILE A 14 -22.29 -31.80 11.22
CA ILE A 14 -23.46 -31.94 12.08
C ILE A 14 -24.61 -32.63 11.33
N SER A 15 -24.85 -32.25 10.07
CA SER A 15 -25.91 -32.86 9.25
C SER A 15 -25.62 -34.34 8.98
N ALA A 16 -24.36 -34.71 8.74
CA ALA A 16 -23.94 -36.10 8.58
C ALA A 16 -24.16 -36.91 9.87
N PHE A 17 -23.80 -36.34 11.02
CA PHE A 17 -24.03 -36.96 12.32
C PHE A 17 -25.52 -37.18 12.59
N LEU A 18 -26.35 -36.15 12.39
CA LEU A 18 -27.80 -36.22 12.59
C LEU A 18 -28.46 -37.25 11.66
N ARG A 19 -28.03 -37.29 10.39
CA ARG A 19 -28.49 -38.31 9.44
C ARG A 19 -28.21 -39.72 9.97
N ASN A 20 -27.01 -39.99 10.47
CA ASN A 20 -26.66 -41.30 11.04
C ASN A 20 -27.47 -41.61 12.32
N GLN A 21 -27.64 -40.63 13.20
CA GLN A 21 -28.43 -40.78 14.43
C GLN A 21 -29.90 -41.13 14.12
N TYR A 22 -30.54 -40.37 13.22
CA TYR A 22 -31.93 -40.58 12.85
C TYR A 22 -32.15 -41.84 12.03
N GLY A 23 -31.20 -42.22 11.19
CA GLY A 23 -31.29 -43.44 10.37
C GLY A 23 -31.01 -44.72 11.16
N LEU A 24 -29.93 -44.74 11.96
CA LEU A 24 -29.43 -45.97 12.59
C LEU A 24 -29.93 -46.18 14.02
N ARG A 25 -30.24 -45.12 14.76
CA ARG A 25 -30.62 -45.23 16.18
C ARG A 25 -32.08 -44.96 16.46
N GLU A 26 -32.64 -43.93 15.83
CA GLU A 26 -34.03 -43.50 16.09
C GLU A 26 -35.03 -44.00 15.04
N SER A 27 -34.56 -44.46 13.89
CA SER A 27 -35.38 -44.88 12.74
C SER A 27 -36.45 -43.84 12.34
N ASN A 28 -36.13 -42.55 12.45
CA ASN A 28 -37.04 -41.45 12.14
C ASN A 28 -36.85 -40.98 10.69
N ASP A 29 -37.65 -41.51 9.76
CA ASP A 29 -37.55 -41.26 8.33
C ASP A 29 -37.64 -39.76 7.96
N ARG A 30 -38.55 -39.02 8.58
CA ARG A 30 -38.72 -37.58 8.31
C ARG A 30 -37.46 -36.79 8.66
N ARG A 31 -36.96 -36.95 9.89
CA ARG A 31 -35.75 -36.23 10.34
C ARG A 31 -34.50 -36.69 9.61
N TYR A 32 -34.43 -37.96 9.23
CA TYR A 32 -33.37 -38.48 8.37
C TYR A 32 -33.34 -37.78 7.00
N LYS A 33 -34.49 -37.63 6.36
CA LYS A 33 -34.61 -36.93 5.06
C LYS A 33 -34.25 -35.45 5.19
N GLU A 34 -34.75 -34.77 6.22
CA GLU A 34 -34.39 -33.37 6.51
C GLU A 34 -32.87 -33.21 6.69
N ALA A 35 -32.23 -34.04 7.52
CA ALA A 35 -30.78 -34.02 7.72
C ALA A 35 -30.00 -34.36 6.43
N SER A 36 -30.53 -35.24 5.58
CA SER A 36 -29.93 -35.59 4.28
C SER A 36 -29.97 -34.44 3.30
N VAL A 37 -31.06 -33.68 3.24
CA VAL A 37 -31.18 -32.47 2.42
C VAL A 37 -30.18 -31.41 2.90
N HIS A 38 -30.10 -31.18 4.21
CA HIS A 38 -29.12 -30.25 4.77
C HIS A 38 -27.68 -30.68 4.48
N PHE A 39 -27.35 -31.96 4.62
CA PHE A 39 -26.03 -32.47 4.28
C PHE A 39 -25.67 -32.19 2.81
N GLN A 40 -26.58 -32.49 1.87
CA GLN A 40 -26.30 -32.24 0.45
C GLN A 40 -26.17 -30.76 0.14
N TYR A 41 -27.01 -29.91 0.74
CA TYR A 41 -26.88 -28.46 0.59
C TYR A 41 -25.51 -27.96 1.07
N PHE A 42 -25.10 -28.28 2.30
CA PHE A 42 -23.81 -27.80 2.82
C PHE A 42 -22.62 -28.42 2.10
N ARG A 43 -22.77 -29.62 1.54
CA ARG A 43 -21.77 -30.20 0.65
C ARG A 43 -21.58 -29.36 -0.62
N SER A 44 -22.67 -28.99 -1.29
CA SER A 44 -22.58 -28.12 -2.48
C SER A 44 -22.02 -26.74 -2.16
N VAL A 45 -22.37 -26.16 -1.00
CA VAL A 45 -21.76 -24.90 -0.53
C VAL A 45 -20.26 -25.09 -0.29
N TYR A 46 -19.86 -26.18 0.37
CA TYR A 46 -18.46 -26.47 0.66
C TYR A 46 -17.64 -26.68 -0.61
N ASP A 47 -18.17 -27.41 -1.59
CA ASP A 47 -17.53 -27.61 -2.89
C ASP A 47 -17.30 -26.25 -3.58
N ALA A 48 -18.29 -25.35 -3.55
CA ALA A 48 -18.15 -24.00 -4.10
C ALA A 48 -17.11 -23.15 -3.36
N GLU A 49 -17.05 -23.24 -2.02
CA GLU A 49 -16.02 -22.58 -1.21
C GLU A 49 -14.61 -23.09 -1.57
N CYS A 50 -14.44 -24.40 -1.72
CA CYS A 50 -13.17 -25.01 -2.11
C CYS A 50 -12.74 -24.59 -3.52
N THR A 51 -13.66 -24.54 -4.49
CA THR A 51 -13.35 -24.04 -5.82
C THR A 51 -12.83 -22.60 -5.78
N ALA A 52 -13.52 -21.69 -5.08
CA ALA A 52 -13.09 -20.30 -4.99
C ALA A 52 -11.73 -20.16 -4.29
N GLU A 53 -11.48 -20.94 -3.24
CA GLU A 53 -10.19 -20.99 -2.55
C GLU A 53 -9.06 -21.48 -3.46
N GLU A 54 -9.28 -22.57 -4.19
CA GLU A 54 -8.30 -23.13 -5.13
C GLU A 54 -7.93 -22.11 -6.21
N LEU A 55 -8.92 -21.46 -6.82
CA LEU A 55 -8.70 -20.42 -7.83
C LEU A 55 -7.89 -19.24 -7.26
N TYR A 56 -8.25 -18.76 -6.08
CA TYR A 56 -7.54 -17.66 -5.42
C TYR A 56 -6.10 -18.02 -5.06
N THR A 57 -5.91 -19.15 -4.38
CA THR A 57 -4.58 -19.61 -3.94
C THR A 57 -3.67 -19.91 -5.13
N GLY A 58 -4.21 -20.54 -6.18
CA GLY A 58 -3.49 -20.77 -7.44
C GLY A 58 -3.05 -19.49 -8.12
N LEU A 59 -3.90 -18.46 -8.15
CA LEU A 59 -3.54 -17.17 -8.71
C LEU A 59 -2.48 -16.44 -7.89
N VAL A 60 -2.63 -16.40 -6.55
CA VAL A 60 -1.65 -15.78 -5.64
C VAL A 60 -0.26 -16.42 -5.79
N MET A 61 -0.21 -17.75 -5.87
CA MET A 61 1.04 -18.48 -6.07
C MET A 61 1.72 -18.10 -7.38
N ARG A 62 0.95 -17.92 -8.47
CA ARG A 62 1.50 -17.46 -9.76
C ARG A 62 2.01 -16.03 -9.65
N MET A 63 1.23 -15.12 -9.06
CA MET A 63 1.64 -13.72 -8.88
C MET A 63 2.93 -13.56 -8.10
N ALA A 64 3.15 -14.37 -7.06
CA ALA A 64 4.36 -14.32 -6.25
C ALA A 64 5.62 -14.68 -7.06
N ASN A 65 5.48 -15.48 -8.12
CA ASN A 65 6.58 -15.97 -8.94
C ASN A 65 6.63 -15.30 -10.34
N ALA A 66 5.65 -14.47 -10.69
CA ALA A 66 5.48 -13.92 -12.02
C ALA A 66 6.31 -12.65 -12.26
N PRO A 67 7.08 -12.55 -13.36
CA PRO A 67 7.67 -11.31 -13.83
C PRO A 67 6.62 -10.26 -14.19
N CYS A 68 7.03 -8.98 -14.26
CA CYS A 68 6.15 -7.87 -14.66
C CYS A 68 5.53 -8.04 -16.07
N ALA A 69 6.14 -8.83 -16.95
CA ALA A 69 5.62 -9.11 -18.29
C ALA A 69 4.41 -10.07 -18.30
N GLU A 70 4.15 -10.80 -17.22
CA GLU A 70 3.02 -11.73 -17.11
C GLU A 70 1.75 -11.08 -16.52
N ARG A 71 1.75 -9.75 -16.34
CA ARG A 71 0.60 -9.01 -15.77
C ARG A 71 -0.69 -9.17 -16.58
N GLU A 72 -0.59 -9.23 -17.91
CA GLU A 72 -1.75 -9.45 -18.78
C GLU A 72 -2.36 -10.83 -18.58
N GLU A 73 -1.52 -11.85 -18.36
CA GLU A 73 -1.97 -13.21 -18.08
C GLU A 73 -2.61 -13.30 -16.69
N ILE A 74 -2.01 -12.66 -15.67
CA ILE A 74 -2.63 -12.55 -14.35
C ILE A 74 -3.99 -11.86 -14.43
N HIS A 75 -4.13 -10.79 -15.22
CA HIS A 75 -5.40 -10.11 -15.43
C HIS A 75 -6.45 -11.01 -16.07
N ARG A 76 -6.06 -11.75 -17.12
CA ARG A 76 -6.94 -12.70 -17.82
C ARG A 76 -7.45 -13.77 -16.87
N LEU A 77 -6.55 -14.41 -16.12
CA LEU A 77 -6.90 -15.45 -15.15
C LEU A 77 -7.74 -14.91 -14.00
N ALA A 78 -7.40 -13.74 -13.44
CA ALA A 78 -8.20 -13.12 -12.39
C ALA A 78 -9.64 -12.84 -12.86
N THR A 79 -9.80 -12.42 -14.11
CA THR A 79 -11.11 -12.17 -14.73
C THR A 79 -11.89 -13.46 -14.89
N GLU A 80 -11.29 -14.48 -15.50
CA GLU A 80 -11.90 -15.79 -15.70
C GLU A 80 -12.33 -16.44 -14.36
N TYR A 81 -11.44 -16.41 -13.36
CA TYR A 81 -11.69 -17.01 -12.06
C TYR A 81 -12.77 -16.25 -11.26
N TYR A 82 -12.82 -14.93 -11.42
CA TYR A 82 -13.88 -14.12 -10.82
C TYR A 82 -15.24 -14.43 -11.47
N GLU A 83 -15.32 -14.52 -12.79
CA GLU A 83 -16.56 -14.86 -13.51
C GLU A 83 -17.09 -16.25 -13.14
N GLN A 84 -16.20 -17.24 -12.96
CA GLN A 84 -16.58 -18.55 -12.44
C GLN A 84 -17.18 -18.45 -11.02
N CYS A 85 -16.54 -17.66 -10.14
CA CYS A 85 -17.04 -17.42 -8.79
C CYS A 85 -18.37 -16.66 -8.77
N GLU A 86 -18.61 -15.71 -9.69
CA GLU A 86 -19.87 -14.96 -9.76
C GLU A 86 -21.07 -15.88 -10.00
N GLY A 87 -20.91 -16.90 -10.87
CA GLY A 87 -21.93 -17.93 -11.07
C GLY A 87 -22.27 -18.69 -9.77
N LEU A 88 -21.25 -19.03 -8.99
CA LEU A 88 -21.40 -19.69 -7.69
C LEU A 88 -22.04 -18.77 -6.64
N MET A 89 -21.64 -17.49 -6.59
CA MET A 89 -22.21 -16.49 -5.69
C MET A 89 -23.70 -16.23 -5.98
N GLY A 90 -24.13 -16.33 -7.23
CA GLY A 90 -25.55 -16.27 -7.59
C GLY A 90 -26.39 -17.37 -6.93
N THR A 91 -25.77 -18.50 -6.59
CA THR A 91 -26.43 -19.67 -5.98
C THR A 91 -26.21 -19.75 -4.47
N PHE A 92 -25.00 -19.44 -4.00
CA PHE A 92 -24.58 -19.60 -2.61
C PHE A 92 -24.06 -18.29 -2.02
N GLN A 93 -24.52 -17.95 -0.82
CA GLN A 93 -24.16 -16.71 -0.11
C GLN A 93 -23.25 -16.98 1.08
N SER A 94 -22.31 -17.93 0.93
CA SER A 94 -21.36 -18.26 2.00
C SER A 94 -20.30 -17.17 2.18
N TYR A 95 -19.95 -16.87 3.43
CA TYR A 95 -18.83 -16.00 3.78
C TYR A 95 -17.52 -16.34 3.03
N ARG A 96 -17.12 -17.62 3.02
CA ARG A 96 -15.80 -18.04 2.51
C ARG A 96 -15.76 -17.97 0.98
N LEU A 97 -16.84 -18.38 0.31
CA LEU A 97 -16.99 -18.22 -1.15
C LEU A 97 -16.87 -16.74 -1.54
N ASN A 98 -17.68 -15.89 -0.90
CA ASN A 98 -17.65 -14.46 -1.18
C ASN A 98 -16.27 -13.86 -0.88
N MET A 99 -15.64 -14.23 0.24
CA MET A 99 -14.30 -13.73 0.58
C MET A 99 -13.29 -13.95 -0.56
N TYR A 100 -13.15 -15.18 -1.06
CA TYR A 100 -12.21 -15.46 -2.14
C TYR A 100 -12.63 -14.86 -3.48
N ALA A 101 -13.94 -14.87 -3.79
CA ALA A 101 -14.46 -14.26 -5.00
C ALA A 101 -14.19 -12.75 -5.06
N TYR A 102 -14.49 -12.00 -4.00
CA TYR A 102 -14.17 -10.58 -3.95
C TYR A 102 -12.65 -10.33 -3.99
N MET A 103 -11.82 -11.20 -3.40
CA MET A 103 -10.36 -11.05 -3.54
C MET A 103 -9.87 -11.26 -4.99
N LEU A 104 -10.45 -12.22 -5.72
CA LEU A 104 -10.21 -12.42 -7.16
C LEU A 104 -10.67 -11.21 -7.98
N GLY A 105 -11.88 -10.70 -7.70
CA GLY A 105 -12.43 -9.52 -8.36
C GLY A 105 -11.58 -8.27 -8.12
N LEU A 106 -10.96 -8.15 -6.95
CA LEU A 106 -9.99 -7.09 -6.69
C LEU A 106 -8.72 -7.26 -7.54
N MET A 107 -8.19 -8.48 -7.63
CA MET A 107 -7.00 -8.80 -8.44
C MET A 107 -7.20 -8.50 -9.93
N LYS A 108 -8.42 -8.65 -10.45
CA LYS A 108 -8.78 -8.25 -11.83
C LYS A 108 -8.44 -6.78 -12.11
N TYR A 109 -8.69 -5.87 -11.17
CA TYR A 109 -8.40 -4.45 -11.37
C TYR A 109 -6.97 -4.07 -11.00
N THR A 110 -6.44 -4.63 -9.91
CA THR A 110 -5.09 -4.26 -9.43
C THR A 110 -3.97 -4.79 -10.31
N SER A 111 -4.18 -5.89 -11.05
CA SER A 111 -3.16 -6.47 -11.95
C SER A 111 -2.75 -5.54 -13.10
N ILE A 112 -3.63 -4.62 -13.48
CA ILE A 112 -3.44 -3.64 -14.57
C ILE A 112 -3.53 -2.18 -14.08
N ASP A 113 -3.35 -1.97 -12.78
CA ASP A 113 -3.33 -0.63 -12.14
C ASP A 113 -4.59 0.21 -12.39
N ARG A 114 -5.75 -0.45 -12.50
CA ARG A 114 -7.08 0.20 -12.62
C ARG A 114 -7.59 0.68 -11.26
N HIS A 115 -7.00 1.76 -10.77
CA HIS A 115 -7.22 2.26 -9.41
C HIS A 115 -8.64 2.81 -9.17
N GLU A 116 -9.29 3.39 -10.18
CA GLU A 116 -10.68 3.90 -10.07
C GLU A 116 -11.66 2.75 -9.89
N GLU A 117 -11.56 1.72 -10.73
CA GLU A 117 -12.42 0.55 -10.66
C GLU A 117 -12.14 -0.26 -9.39
N ALA A 118 -10.86 -0.42 -9.01
CA ALA A 118 -10.49 -1.07 -7.75
C ALA A 118 -11.03 -0.30 -6.53
N TYR A 119 -11.02 1.04 -6.57
CA TYR A 119 -11.59 1.87 -5.50
C TYR A 119 -13.09 1.59 -5.34
N ALA A 120 -13.86 1.67 -6.44
CA ALA A 120 -15.29 1.41 -6.42
C ALA A 120 -15.61 -0.04 -5.98
N PHE A 121 -14.83 -1.00 -6.47
CA PHE A 121 -14.97 -2.41 -6.11
C PHE A 121 -14.70 -2.67 -4.61
N CYS A 122 -13.71 -1.99 -4.03
CA CYS A 122 -13.48 -2.03 -2.58
C CYS A 122 -14.69 -1.52 -1.80
N GLU A 123 -15.36 -0.46 -2.23
CA GLU A 123 -16.57 0.03 -1.55
C GLU A 123 -17.72 -0.99 -1.60
N THR A 124 -17.92 -1.64 -2.75
CA THR A 124 -18.89 -2.75 -2.87
C THR A 124 -18.57 -3.89 -1.90
N ALA A 125 -17.31 -4.33 -1.87
CA ALA A 125 -16.87 -5.40 -0.97
C ALA A 125 -17.01 -5.01 0.51
N ILE A 126 -16.60 -3.79 0.89
CA ILE A 126 -16.72 -3.28 2.26
C ILE A 126 -18.19 -3.25 2.69
N ASN A 127 -19.10 -2.79 1.82
CA ASN A 127 -20.54 -2.76 2.12
C ASN A 127 -21.10 -4.17 2.34
N TYR A 128 -20.71 -5.14 1.49
CA TYR A 128 -21.10 -6.54 1.66
C TYR A 128 -20.62 -7.10 3.01
N PHE A 129 -19.32 -7.04 3.29
CA PHE A 129 -18.75 -7.65 4.50
C PHE A 129 -19.12 -6.93 5.79
N SER A 130 -19.40 -5.63 5.74
CA SER A 130 -19.91 -4.87 6.89
C SER A 130 -21.39 -5.15 7.18
N GLY A 131 -22.14 -5.63 6.18
CA GLY A 131 -23.55 -6.00 6.31
C GLY A 131 -23.79 -7.40 6.90
N LEU A 132 -22.74 -8.21 7.05
CA LEU A 132 -22.85 -9.55 7.63
C LEU A 132 -23.22 -9.49 9.12
N PRO A 133 -23.93 -10.51 9.66
CA PRO A 133 -24.36 -10.54 11.06
C PRO A 133 -23.21 -10.77 12.07
N PHE A 134 -21.97 -10.79 11.60
CA PHE A 134 -20.74 -10.98 12.36
C PHE A 134 -19.60 -10.16 11.74
N LEU A 135 -18.55 -9.93 12.53
CA LEU A 135 -17.41 -9.13 12.08
C LEU A 135 -16.50 -9.92 11.12
N ALA A 136 -16.59 -9.60 9.84
CA ALA A 136 -15.75 -10.14 8.77
C ALA A 136 -14.34 -9.51 8.75
N ARG A 137 -13.57 -9.74 9.81
CA ARG A 137 -12.31 -9.03 10.10
C ARG A 137 -11.28 -9.11 8.95
N ILE A 138 -11.07 -10.30 8.39
CA ILE A 138 -10.05 -10.55 7.34
C ILE A 138 -10.36 -9.80 6.04
N PRO A 139 -11.52 -10.02 5.36
CA PRO A 139 -11.81 -9.31 4.12
C PRO A 139 -11.88 -7.80 4.33
N LEU A 140 -12.47 -7.33 5.44
CA LEU A 140 -12.52 -5.89 5.73
C LEU A 140 -11.10 -5.28 5.81
N GLN A 141 -10.14 -5.93 6.48
CA GLN A 141 -8.76 -5.45 6.49
C GLN A 141 -8.16 -5.36 5.09
N VAL A 142 -8.39 -6.37 4.23
CA VAL A 142 -7.88 -6.40 2.85
C VAL A 142 -8.48 -5.26 2.02
N PHE A 143 -9.80 -5.09 2.03
CA PHE A 143 -10.46 -4.07 1.21
C PHE A 143 -10.21 -2.66 1.74
N TYR A 144 -10.16 -2.44 3.06
CA TYR A 144 -9.76 -1.13 3.59
C TYR A 144 -8.31 -0.78 3.23
N TYR A 145 -7.38 -1.74 3.32
CA TYR A 145 -5.98 -1.53 2.94
C TYR A 145 -5.88 -1.16 1.45
N GLN A 146 -6.52 -1.93 0.57
CA GLN A 146 -6.49 -1.65 -0.86
C GLN A 146 -7.20 -0.34 -1.22
N HIS A 147 -8.31 -0.03 -0.56
CA HIS A 147 -9.00 1.24 -0.72
C HIS A 147 -8.08 2.42 -0.36
N LEU A 148 -7.25 2.32 0.70
CA LEU A 148 -6.27 3.36 1.03
C LEU A 148 -5.22 3.54 -0.06
N ILE A 149 -4.70 2.44 -0.63
CA ILE A 149 -3.77 2.48 -1.76
C ILE A 149 -4.41 3.24 -2.93
N CYS A 150 -5.61 2.84 -3.36
CA CYS A 150 -6.30 3.51 -4.47
C CYS A 150 -6.60 4.98 -4.14
N SER A 151 -7.00 5.30 -2.90
CA SER A 151 -7.27 6.68 -2.49
C SER A 151 -6.05 7.58 -2.61
N ILE A 152 -4.86 7.06 -2.29
CA ILE A 152 -3.62 7.81 -2.44
C ILE A 152 -3.34 8.03 -3.94
N HIS A 153 -3.37 6.96 -4.75
CA HIS A 153 -3.17 7.04 -6.21
C HIS A 153 -4.08 8.06 -6.89
N LEU A 154 -5.36 8.08 -6.52
CA LEU A 154 -6.38 8.98 -7.08
C LEU A 154 -6.37 10.38 -6.46
N ARG A 155 -5.49 10.66 -5.49
CA ARG A 155 -5.45 11.91 -4.71
C ARG A 155 -6.78 12.20 -3.96
N CYS A 156 -7.59 11.19 -3.70
CA CYS A 156 -8.87 11.25 -3.00
C CYS A 156 -8.71 11.21 -1.47
N TYR A 157 -7.97 12.17 -0.91
CA TYR A 157 -7.51 12.11 0.48
C TYR A 157 -8.56 12.39 1.55
N ALA A 158 -9.62 13.13 1.24
CA ALA A 158 -10.65 13.48 2.22
C ALA A 158 -11.46 12.24 2.64
N ALA A 159 -11.79 11.38 1.68
CA ALA A 159 -12.54 10.15 1.90
C ALA A 159 -11.71 9.07 2.62
N SER A 160 -10.38 9.06 2.47
CA SER A 160 -9.52 8.01 3.04
C SER A 160 -9.34 8.09 4.56
N ARG A 161 -9.50 9.28 5.17
CA ARG A 161 -9.30 9.46 6.63
C ARG A 161 -10.26 8.66 7.50
N LYS A 162 -11.51 8.46 7.07
CA LYS A 162 -12.48 7.61 7.82
C LYS A 162 -12.04 6.14 7.76
N TYR A 163 -11.55 5.69 6.61
CA TYR A 163 -11.13 4.30 6.38
C TYR A 163 -9.88 3.91 7.17
N VAL A 164 -8.91 4.83 7.36
CA VAL A 164 -7.75 4.58 8.24
C VAL A 164 -8.20 4.24 9.66
N ARG A 165 -9.17 4.99 10.21
CA ARG A 165 -9.67 4.77 11.57
C ARG A 165 -10.36 3.41 11.69
N HIS A 166 -11.24 3.07 10.77
CA HIS A 166 -11.92 1.77 10.76
C HIS A 166 -10.92 0.62 10.61
N CYS A 167 -9.94 0.74 9.72
CA CYS A 167 -8.95 -0.31 9.51
C CYS A 167 -8.09 -0.56 10.77
N LEU A 168 -7.67 0.50 11.46
CA LEU A 168 -6.91 0.38 12.71
C LEU A 168 -7.70 -0.30 13.84
N GLN A 169 -9.02 -0.11 13.91
CA GLN A 169 -9.88 -0.80 14.90
C GLN A 169 -9.98 -2.31 14.62
N LEU A 170 -9.75 -2.72 13.38
CA LEU A 170 -9.76 -4.12 12.97
C LEU A 170 -8.42 -4.80 13.15
N MET A 171 -7.35 -4.11 13.54
CA MET A 171 -6.01 -4.69 13.64
C MET A 171 -5.52 -4.71 15.07
N GLU A 172 -4.73 -5.73 15.40
CA GLU A 172 -4.03 -5.79 16.68
C GLU A 172 -2.83 -4.84 16.64
N GLU A 173 -2.73 -3.94 17.61
CA GLU A 173 -1.57 -3.03 17.73
C GLU A 173 -0.28 -3.86 17.89
N GLY A 174 0.78 -3.45 17.20
CA GLY A 174 2.03 -4.23 17.13
C GLY A 174 2.08 -5.33 16.06
N SER A 175 0.94 -5.74 15.49
CA SER A 175 0.95 -6.72 14.40
C SER A 175 1.56 -6.18 13.10
N PHE A 176 2.06 -7.07 12.23
CA PHE A 176 2.59 -6.69 10.91
C PHE A 176 1.60 -5.83 10.10
N ASN A 177 0.32 -6.22 10.07
CA ASN A 177 -0.72 -5.49 9.34
C ASN A 177 -0.97 -4.11 9.94
N TRP A 178 -0.88 -3.96 11.27
CA TRP A 178 -0.99 -2.66 11.93
C TRP A 178 0.13 -1.71 11.49
N PHE A 179 1.38 -2.17 11.44
CA PHE A 179 2.48 -1.38 10.89
C PHE A 179 2.25 -1.02 9.42
N LYS A 180 1.71 -1.93 8.60
CA LYS A 180 1.37 -1.63 7.20
C LYS A 180 0.30 -0.56 7.04
N ILE A 181 -0.75 -0.55 7.86
CA ILE A 181 -1.73 0.54 7.83
C ILE A 181 -1.15 1.84 8.36
N LYS A 182 -0.27 1.80 9.37
CA LYS A 182 0.43 3.00 9.85
C LYS A 182 1.33 3.60 8.77
N GLU A 183 1.98 2.76 7.96
CA GLU A 183 2.78 3.19 6.80
C GLU A 183 1.91 3.96 5.80
N MET A 184 0.76 3.39 5.41
CA MET A 184 -0.20 4.07 4.52
C MET A 184 -0.75 5.37 5.12
N HIS A 185 -1.03 5.38 6.43
CA HIS A 185 -1.48 6.58 7.13
C HIS A 185 -0.40 7.67 7.14
N LEU A 186 0.87 7.31 7.33
CA LEU A 186 1.96 8.27 7.27
C LEU A 186 2.09 8.90 5.88
N LEU A 187 2.05 8.08 4.83
CA LEU A 187 2.06 8.55 3.45
C LEU A 187 0.89 9.51 3.17
N LEU A 188 -0.32 9.17 3.62
CA LEU A 188 -1.48 10.04 3.50
C LEU A 188 -1.28 11.40 4.19
N LEU A 189 -0.69 11.42 5.39
CA LEU A 189 -0.40 12.66 6.11
C LEU A 189 0.62 13.52 5.34
N LEU A 190 1.67 12.91 4.80
CA LEU A 190 2.69 13.59 4.00
C LEU A 190 2.12 14.15 2.69
N HIS A 191 1.30 13.37 2.00
CA HIS A 191 0.63 13.76 0.75
C HIS A 191 -0.43 14.85 0.95
N THR A 192 -0.92 15.04 2.18
CA THR A 192 -1.87 16.10 2.54
C THR A 192 -1.25 17.24 3.34
N GLU A 193 0.08 17.35 3.34
CA GLU A 193 0.83 18.42 4.01
C GLU A 193 0.57 18.52 5.53
N GLN A 194 0.11 17.44 6.16
CA GLN A 194 -0.08 17.35 7.60
C GLN A 194 1.26 16.98 8.29
N HIS A 195 2.29 17.78 8.04
CA HIS A 195 3.69 17.52 8.43
C HIS A 195 3.86 17.27 9.92
N GLU A 196 3.23 18.09 10.76
CA GLU A 196 3.20 17.94 12.23
C GLU A 196 2.67 16.55 12.67
N ARG A 197 1.52 16.16 12.13
CA ARG A 197 0.90 14.87 12.45
C ARG A 197 1.75 13.73 11.92
N SER A 198 2.38 13.88 10.76
CA SER A 198 3.28 12.88 10.20
C SER A 198 4.49 12.63 11.10
N ALA A 199 5.09 13.69 11.65
CA ALA A 199 6.23 13.58 12.59
C ALA A 199 5.83 12.88 13.89
N LYS A 200 4.69 13.25 14.48
CA LYS A 200 4.13 12.60 15.69
C LYS A 200 3.83 11.13 15.46
N LEU A 201 3.26 10.78 14.30
CA LEU A 201 2.98 9.39 13.93
C LEU A 201 4.27 8.58 13.77
N LEU A 202 5.24 9.11 13.03
CA LEU A 202 6.53 8.45 12.81
C LEU A 202 7.23 8.17 14.14
N ALA A 203 7.28 9.17 15.02
CA ALA A 203 7.81 9.04 16.37
C ALA A 203 7.13 7.93 17.17
N LYS A 204 5.78 7.90 17.19
CA LYS A 204 5.01 6.87 17.89
C LYS A 204 5.37 5.47 17.38
N VAL A 205 5.44 5.28 16.06
CA VAL A 205 5.68 3.97 15.45
C VAL A 205 7.11 3.49 15.70
N LEU A 206 8.11 4.36 15.54
CA LEU A 206 9.51 4.00 15.74
C LEU A 206 9.85 3.63 17.19
N ASN A 207 9.10 4.17 18.15
CA ASN A 207 9.27 3.89 19.59
C ASN A 207 8.38 2.72 20.07
N HIS A 208 7.63 2.06 19.18
CA HIS A 208 6.80 0.93 19.55
C HIS A 208 7.67 -0.29 19.90
N ALA A 209 7.36 -1.00 20.98
CA ALA A 209 8.16 -2.15 21.44
C ALA A 209 8.32 -3.22 20.34
N ASP A 210 7.24 -3.51 19.62
CA ASP A 210 7.25 -4.54 18.58
C ASP A 210 8.01 -4.15 17.30
N MET A 211 8.44 -2.89 17.16
CA MET A 211 9.20 -2.41 16.01
C MET A 211 10.51 -3.20 15.82
N ALA A 212 11.11 -3.67 16.92
CA ALA A 212 12.35 -4.44 16.91
C ALA A 212 12.18 -5.85 16.32
N TYR A 213 10.98 -6.43 16.41
CA TYR A 213 10.69 -7.79 15.95
C TYR A 213 10.22 -7.86 14.50
N LEU A 214 9.98 -6.71 13.85
CA LEU A 214 9.59 -6.67 12.44
C LEU A 214 10.73 -7.12 11.53
N PRO A 215 10.44 -7.67 10.34
CA PRO A 215 11.46 -7.96 9.33
C PRO A 215 12.31 -6.74 8.96
N ASP A 216 13.59 -6.96 8.66
CA ASP A 216 14.57 -5.91 8.37
C ASP A 216 14.10 -4.91 7.32
N PHE A 217 13.51 -5.40 6.21
CA PHE A 217 13.02 -4.54 5.13
C PHE A 217 11.91 -3.57 5.59
N ILE A 218 11.08 -3.96 6.56
CA ILE A 218 10.07 -3.08 7.14
C ILE A 218 10.74 -2.03 8.02
N ARG A 219 11.73 -2.44 8.83
CA ARG A 219 12.47 -1.51 9.70
C ARG A 219 13.27 -0.49 8.89
N GLU A 220 13.86 -0.92 7.77
CA GLU A 220 14.52 -0.05 6.79
C GLU A 220 13.54 0.96 6.19
N MET A 221 12.35 0.52 5.77
CA MET A 221 11.31 1.42 5.26
C MET A 221 10.95 2.50 6.29
N TRP A 222 10.63 2.12 7.52
CA TRP A 222 10.31 3.09 8.57
C TRP A 222 11.47 4.06 8.88
N SER A 223 12.69 3.58 8.79
CA SER A 223 13.89 4.42 8.98
C SER A 223 14.07 5.42 7.85
N LEU A 224 13.66 5.09 6.62
CA LEU A 224 13.73 5.97 5.46
C LEU A 224 12.80 7.19 5.57
N PHE A 225 11.72 7.14 6.36
CA PHE A 225 10.88 8.32 6.61
C PHE A 225 11.59 9.39 7.45
N LYS A 226 12.52 9.01 8.34
CA LYS A 226 13.23 9.93 9.24
C LYS A 226 13.91 11.09 8.49
N PRO A 227 14.77 10.86 7.47
CA PRO A 227 15.44 11.95 6.77
C PRO A 227 14.47 12.88 6.02
N TYR A 228 13.33 12.39 5.54
CA TYR A 228 12.29 13.22 4.94
C TYR A 228 11.64 14.15 5.97
N ILE A 229 11.25 13.63 7.14
CA ILE A 229 10.72 14.46 8.22
C ILE A 229 11.76 15.47 8.71
N ARG A 230 13.04 15.06 8.83
CA ARG A 230 14.12 15.98 9.17
C ARG A 230 14.27 17.09 8.14
N TYR A 231 14.17 16.79 6.85
CA TYR A 231 14.21 17.77 5.75
C TYR A 231 13.02 18.75 5.81
N LEU A 232 11.82 18.30 6.15
CA LEU A 232 10.66 19.18 6.36
C LEU A 232 10.83 20.10 7.58
N ALA A 233 11.31 19.57 8.72
CA ALA A 233 11.60 20.36 9.92
C ALA A 233 12.70 21.41 9.67
N SER A 234 13.60 21.06 8.77
CA SER A 234 14.69 21.89 8.23
C SER A 234 14.19 23.14 7.50
N LEU A 235 13.02 23.04 6.87
CA LEU A 235 12.33 24.11 6.14
C LEU A 235 11.29 24.83 7.02
N GLY A 236 11.29 24.60 8.33
CA GLY A 236 10.32 25.20 9.25
C GLY A 236 8.89 24.69 9.08
N LYS A 237 8.66 23.60 8.34
CA LYS A 237 7.33 22.99 8.18
C LYS A 237 6.88 22.16 9.39
N ILE A 238 7.79 21.94 10.34
CA ILE A 238 7.57 21.20 11.58
C ILE A 238 8.21 22.00 12.72
N GLU A 239 7.46 22.16 13.80
CA GLU A 239 7.84 22.88 15.01
C GLU A 239 9.06 22.23 15.69
N SER A 240 9.87 23.08 16.32
CA SER A 240 11.17 22.71 16.88
C SER A 240 11.10 21.68 18.01
N HIS A 241 10.00 21.62 18.77
CA HIS A 241 9.86 20.75 19.93
C HIS A 241 9.75 19.24 19.57
N LEU A 242 9.46 18.92 18.30
CA LEU A 242 9.45 17.53 17.81
C LEU A 242 10.81 17.07 17.26
N LYS A 243 11.80 17.96 17.14
CA LYS A 243 13.15 17.66 16.65
C LYS A 243 13.91 16.61 17.49
N PRO A 244 13.83 16.58 18.84
CA PRO A 244 14.56 15.60 19.66
C PRO A 244 14.09 14.16 19.41
N VAL A 245 12.79 13.95 19.23
CA VAL A 245 12.20 12.62 19.01
C VAL A 245 12.66 12.01 17.67
N LEU A 246 13.03 12.87 16.71
CA LEU A 246 13.62 12.48 15.44
C LEU A 246 15.14 12.25 15.51
N GLN A 247 15.80 12.69 16.59
CA GLN A 247 17.23 12.47 16.86
C GLN A 247 17.47 11.20 17.69
N SER A 248 16.55 10.84 18.59
CA SER A 248 16.69 9.69 19.51
C SER A 248 16.58 8.31 18.86
N GLY A 249 16.15 8.21 17.60
CA GLY A 249 16.07 6.94 16.90
C GLY A 249 17.40 6.57 16.26
N GLY A 250 18.29 5.93 17.04
CA GLY A 250 19.53 5.23 16.70
C GLY A 250 20.19 5.52 15.35
N HIS A 251 21.49 5.84 15.36
CA HIS A 251 22.31 5.86 14.16
C HIS A 251 22.20 4.50 13.44
N PHE A 252 21.31 4.40 12.45
CA PHE A 252 21.39 3.36 11.44
C PHE A 252 22.54 3.75 10.52
N GLY A 253 23.74 3.42 10.97
CA GLY A 253 24.98 3.60 10.23
C GLY A 253 24.94 2.74 8.98
N GLY A 254 25.21 3.38 7.84
CA GLY A 254 25.25 2.73 6.54
C GLY A 254 23.93 2.81 5.79
N LEU A 255 23.98 3.46 4.62
CA LEU A 255 22.97 3.26 3.59
C LEU A 255 22.88 1.74 3.30
N PRO A 256 21.70 1.10 3.36
CA PRO A 256 21.58 -0.34 3.21
C PRO A 256 22.17 -0.80 1.87
N VAL A 257 22.99 -1.85 1.94
CA VAL A 257 23.59 -2.50 0.76
C VAL A 257 22.51 -3.26 -0.02
N TYR A 258 22.68 -3.20 -1.34
CA TYR A 258 21.72 -3.47 -2.40
C TYR A 258 21.16 -4.90 -2.47
N SER A 259 19.86 -5.03 -2.78
CA SER A 259 19.26 -6.18 -3.47
C SER A 259 18.22 -5.71 -4.50
N LYS A 260 17.98 -6.48 -5.57
CA LYS A 260 17.02 -6.14 -6.66
C LYS A 260 15.59 -5.86 -6.15
N GLU A 261 15.23 -6.43 -5.00
CA GLU A 261 13.93 -6.26 -4.34
C GLU A 261 13.76 -4.88 -3.66
N LYS A 262 14.84 -4.08 -3.52
CA LYS A 262 14.86 -2.78 -2.82
C LYS A 262 14.90 -1.54 -3.74
N SER A 263 14.63 -1.72 -5.03
CA SER A 263 14.74 -0.65 -6.05
C SER A 263 13.97 0.63 -5.74
N GLY A 264 12.75 0.54 -5.20
CA GLY A 264 11.95 1.72 -4.82
C GLY A 264 12.51 2.52 -3.65
N MET A 265 13.11 1.86 -2.68
CA MET A 265 13.79 2.53 -1.57
C MET A 265 15.04 3.27 -2.05
N GLN A 266 15.76 2.72 -3.04
CA GLN A 266 16.94 3.37 -3.60
C GLN A 266 16.62 4.73 -4.21
N ILE A 267 15.52 4.83 -4.95
CA ILE A 267 15.09 6.09 -5.54
C ILE A 267 14.81 7.11 -4.43
N ALA A 268 14.03 6.73 -3.42
CA ALA A 268 13.70 7.61 -2.31
C ALA A 268 14.96 8.02 -1.50
N ILE A 269 15.97 7.16 -1.38
CA ILE A 269 17.27 7.49 -0.78
C ILE A 269 18.02 8.54 -1.62
N LEU A 270 18.08 8.35 -2.94
CA LEU A 270 18.74 9.30 -3.84
C LEU A 270 18.06 10.66 -3.81
N VAL A 271 16.73 10.69 -3.82
CA VAL A 271 15.93 11.91 -3.70
C VAL A 271 16.29 12.66 -2.43
N ILE A 272 16.19 12.01 -1.26
CA ILE A 272 16.39 12.73 0.01
C ILE A 272 17.84 13.20 0.18
N ARG A 273 18.82 12.44 -0.33
CA ARG A 273 20.22 12.87 -0.37
C ARG A 273 20.39 14.14 -1.20
N GLN A 274 19.82 14.21 -2.40
CA GLN A 274 19.91 15.41 -3.23
C GLN A 274 19.26 16.62 -2.55
N LEU A 275 18.06 16.43 -1.97
CA LEU A 275 17.36 17.50 -1.26
C LEU A 275 18.16 18.03 -0.06
N GLN A 276 18.82 17.15 0.69
CA GLN A 276 19.70 17.53 1.80
C GLN A 276 20.92 18.32 1.31
N LEU A 277 21.60 17.87 0.24
CA LEU A 277 22.74 18.60 -0.32
C LEU A 277 22.35 19.99 -0.80
N ILE A 278 21.19 20.12 -1.46
CA ILE A 278 20.66 21.40 -1.94
C ILE A 278 20.45 22.35 -0.76
N ARG A 279 19.79 21.86 0.29
CA ARG A 279 19.46 22.64 1.49
C ARG A 279 20.68 23.01 2.33
N ASP A 280 21.70 22.15 2.36
CA ASP A 280 22.95 22.41 3.07
C ASP A 280 23.94 23.25 2.22
N GLY A 281 23.57 23.67 1.01
CA GLY A 281 24.41 24.50 0.14
C GLY A 281 25.68 23.80 -0.37
N ARG A 282 25.73 22.46 -0.37
CA ARG A 282 26.92 21.67 -0.77
C ARG A 282 27.04 21.56 -2.30
N TYR A 283 27.18 22.69 -2.97
CA TYR A 283 27.10 22.83 -4.42
C TYR A 283 28.14 22.03 -5.20
N GLU A 284 29.39 21.96 -4.74
CA GLU A 284 30.44 21.14 -5.38
C GLU A 284 30.07 19.66 -5.41
N GLN A 285 29.57 19.15 -4.27
CA GLN A 285 29.14 17.76 -4.16
C GLN A 285 27.96 17.46 -5.10
N ILE A 286 27.01 18.39 -5.22
CA ILE A 286 25.87 18.25 -6.15
C ILE A 286 26.35 18.16 -7.60
N GLN A 287 27.32 18.97 -8.00
CA GLN A 287 27.85 18.92 -9.37
C GLN A 287 28.49 17.56 -9.69
N ILE A 288 29.23 16.98 -8.75
CA ILE A 288 29.82 15.64 -8.89
C ILE A 288 28.71 14.58 -8.99
N GLU A 289 27.72 14.63 -8.08
CA GLU A 289 26.65 13.64 -8.03
C GLU A 289 25.67 13.74 -9.20
N THR A 290 25.56 14.89 -9.85
CA THR A 290 24.67 15.09 -11.01
C THR A 290 24.97 14.12 -12.15
N LYS A 291 26.25 13.86 -12.44
CA LYS A 291 26.66 12.89 -13.48
C LYS A 291 26.26 11.47 -13.10
N MET A 292 26.51 11.07 -11.86
CA MET A 292 26.14 9.75 -11.34
C MET A 292 24.62 9.54 -11.35
N LEU A 293 23.86 10.58 -11.00
CA LEU A 293 22.41 10.55 -11.02
C LEU A 293 21.87 10.41 -12.44
N GLU A 294 22.52 11.05 -13.43
CA GLU A 294 22.14 10.92 -14.84
C GLU A 294 22.36 9.50 -15.36
N GLU A 295 23.50 8.88 -15.04
CA GLU A 295 23.74 7.47 -15.37
C GLU A 295 22.70 6.55 -14.73
N TYR A 296 22.38 6.77 -13.45
CA TYR A 296 21.37 5.99 -12.73
C TYR A 296 19.99 6.09 -13.40
N CYS A 297 19.55 7.31 -13.73
CA CYS A 297 18.28 7.55 -14.42
C CYS A 297 18.22 6.81 -15.77
N ASN A 298 19.31 6.83 -16.53
CA ASN A 298 19.37 6.19 -17.84
C ASN A 298 19.39 4.66 -17.75
N ARG A 299 20.01 4.09 -16.73
CA ARG A 299 20.08 2.63 -16.53
C ARG A 299 18.82 2.05 -15.90
N HIS A 300 18.19 2.77 -14.99
CA HIS A 300 17.18 2.18 -14.08
C HIS A 300 15.79 2.81 -14.13
N LEU A 301 15.63 4.04 -14.64
CA LEU A 301 14.36 4.79 -14.54
C LEU A 301 13.65 4.99 -15.88
N ARG A 302 13.89 4.12 -16.87
CA ARG A 302 13.27 4.21 -18.21
C ARG A 302 11.97 3.44 -18.36
N SER A 303 11.62 2.59 -17.39
CA SER A 303 10.41 1.78 -17.44
C SER A 303 9.17 2.64 -17.19
N ARG A 304 8.00 2.20 -17.69
CA ARG A 304 6.72 2.91 -17.49
C ARG A 304 6.47 3.29 -16.03
N ASN A 305 6.77 2.36 -15.12
CA ASN A 305 6.52 2.48 -13.68
C ASN A 305 7.53 3.35 -12.93
N THR A 306 8.61 3.80 -13.58
CA THR A 306 9.66 4.65 -12.97
C THR A 306 9.77 6.03 -13.62
N ARG A 307 8.89 6.34 -14.58
CA ARG A 307 8.95 7.59 -15.36
C ARG A 307 8.74 8.84 -14.52
N ARG A 308 7.93 8.77 -13.46
CA ARG A 308 7.73 9.92 -12.55
C ARG A 308 9.02 10.25 -11.81
N SER A 309 9.65 9.24 -11.21
CA SER A 309 11.00 9.37 -10.64
C SER A 309 12.01 9.90 -11.64
N TYR A 310 12.01 9.41 -12.88
CA TYR A 310 12.91 9.94 -13.92
C TYR A 310 12.74 11.45 -14.13
N TYR A 311 11.50 11.93 -14.30
CA TYR A 311 11.25 13.35 -14.51
C TYR A 311 11.62 14.18 -13.28
N PHE A 312 11.30 13.71 -12.08
CA PHE A 312 11.68 14.41 -10.86
C PHE A 312 13.21 14.51 -10.70
N MET A 313 13.95 13.43 -10.96
CA MET A 313 15.40 13.46 -10.95
C MET A 313 15.95 14.43 -12.02
N LYS A 314 15.34 14.48 -13.22
CA LYS A 314 15.72 15.45 -14.26
C LYS A 314 15.43 16.89 -13.85
N MET A 315 14.40 17.14 -13.05
CA MET A 315 14.13 18.47 -12.46
C MET A 315 15.22 18.85 -11.46
N LEU A 316 15.60 17.96 -10.53
CA LEU A 316 16.69 18.22 -9.58
C LEU A 316 18.01 18.54 -10.29
N MET A 317 18.34 17.86 -11.39
CA MET A 317 19.52 18.16 -12.20
C MET A 317 19.48 19.54 -12.86
N GLN A 318 18.32 20.20 -12.98
CA GLN A 318 18.25 21.56 -13.52
C GLN A 318 18.77 22.60 -12.53
N ILE A 319 18.80 22.30 -11.23
CA ILE A 319 19.30 23.22 -10.19
C ILE A 319 20.78 23.58 -10.40
N PRO A 320 21.72 22.62 -10.46
CA PRO A 320 23.13 22.95 -10.72
C PRO A 320 23.34 23.56 -12.12
N LEU A 321 22.57 23.12 -13.13
CA LEU A 321 22.63 23.69 -14.49
C LEU A 321 22.13 25.14 -14.58
N ALA A 322 21.31 25.55 -13.61
CA ALA A 322 20.84 26.93 -13.45
C ALA A 322 21.75 27.78 -12.56
N GLY A 323 22.93 27.26 -12.17
CA GLY A 323 23.83 27.95 -11.25
C GLY A 323 23.22 28.14 -9.86
N PHE A 324 22.34 27.22 -9.43
CA PHE A 324 21.62 27.29 -8.15
C PHE A 324 20.64 28.46 -8.01
N ASP A 325 20.33 29.18 -9.09
CA ASP A 325 19.26 30.18 -9.11
C ASP A 325 17.89 29.49 -9.17
N GLY A 326 17.08 29.67 -8.13
CA GLY A 326 15.77 29.02 -8.02
C GLY A 326 14.78 29.41 -9.13
N ARG A 327 14.82 30.66 -9.63
CA ARG A 327 13.92 31.11 -10.70
C ARG A 327 14.29 30.46 -12.03
N MET A 328 15.58 30.41 -12.33
CA MET A 328 16.11 29.79 -13.54
C MET A 328 15.93 28.27 -13.50
N ALA A 329 16.19 27.64 -12.34
CA ALA A 329 15.93 26.22 -12.14
C ALA A 329 14.45 25.88 -12.35
N ALA A 330 13.53 26.69 -11.81
CA ALA A 330 12.09 26.55 -12.01
C ALA A 330 11.70 26.64 -13.50
N SER A 331 12.24 27.63 -14.21
CA SER A 331 12.01 27.81 -15.65
C SER A 331 12.49 26.60 -16.46
N ARG A 332 13.72 26.13 -16.24
CA ARG A 332 14.30 24.97 -16.92
C ARG A 332 13.58 23.65 -16.57
N GLY A 333 13.13 23.53 -15.32
CA GLY A 333 12.42 22.36 -14.80
C GLY A 333 10.99 22.23 -15.31
N ARG A 334 10.35 23.32 -15.76
CA ARG A 334 8.93 23.37 -16.12
C ARG A 334 8.50 22.25 -17.08
N ARG A 335 9.24 22.01 -18.15
CA ARG A 335 8.94 20.96 -19.14
C ARG A 335 8.90 19.54 -18.55
N TYR A 336 9.64 19.30 -17.48
CA TYR A 336 9.68 18.01 -16.80
C TYR A 336 8.58 17.91 -15.75
N LEU A 337 8.28 19.03 -15.07
CA LEU A 337 7.14 19.13 -14.16
C LEU A 337 5.81 18.86 -14.89
N GLU A 338 5.60 19.50 -16.05
CA GLU A 338 4.40 19.28 -16.87
C GLU A 338 4.23 17.82 -17.28
N LYS A 339 5.33 17.15 -17.66
CA LYS A 339 5.32 15.71 -17.99
C LYS A 339 5.08 14.83 -16.76
N LEU A 340 5.60 15.23 -15.60
CA LEU A 340 5.38 14.52 -14.34
C LEU A 340 3.91 14.62 -13.91
N GLU A 341 3.31 15.80 -13.98
CA GLU A 341 1.90 16.03 -13.62
C GLU A 341 0.91 15.26 -14.51
N GLN A 342 1.28 14.95 -15.75
CA GLN A 342 0.49 14.11 -16.66
C GLN A 342 0.52 12.61 -16.32
N LEU A 343 1.42 12.17 -15.44
CA LEU A 343 1.55 10.77 -15.06
C LEU A 343 0.84 10.50 -13.72
N PRO A 344 0.11 9.38 -13.59
CA PRO A 344 -0.50 8.98 -12.31
C PRO A 344 0.59 8.70 -11.29
N MET A 345 0.35 9.05 -10.02
CA MET A 345 1.29 8.78 -8.93
C MET A 345 1.65 7.30 -8.85
N GLN A 346 2.85 6.99 -8.36
CA GLN A 346 3.28 5.61 -8.17
C GLN A 346 3.41 5.34 -6.67
N LEU A 347 2.60 4.40 -6.16
CA LEU A 347 2.59 4.01 -4.75
C LEU A 347 2.37 2.51 -4.63
N ALA A 348 3.46 1.73 -4.61
CA ALA A 348 3.48 0.35 -4.12
C ALA A 348 4.92 -0.20 -4.07
N ASN A 349 5.20 -1.07 -3.11
CA ASN A 349 6.40 -1.94 -3.17
C ASN A 349 6.41 -2.82 -4.43
N GLN A 350 5.25 -3.04 -5.06
CA GLN A 350 5.10 -3.81 -6.30
C GLN A 350 5.54 -3.00 -7.55
N THR A 351 5.51 -1.66 -7.51
CA THR A 351 5.83 -0.79 -8.65
C THR A 351 7.29 -0.34 -8.68
N HIS A 352 8.14 -0.83 -7.76
CA HIS A 352 9.55 -0.44 -7.68
C HIS A 352 9.76 1.08 -7.41
N GLU A 353 8.73 1.79 -6.93
CA GLU A 353 8.73 3.24 -6.67
C GLU A 353 7.80 3.59 -5.50
N ILE A 354 8.27 4.41 -4.56
CA ILE A 354 7.49 4.96 -3.44
C ILE A 354 7.73 6.46 -3.35
N GLU A 355 6.75 7.27 -3.75
CA GLU A 355 6.75 8.72 -3.51
C GLU A 355 6.41 9.00 -2.03
N ILE A 356 7.42 9.07 -1.16
CA ILE A 356 7.23 9.37 0.28
C ILE A 356 6.53 10.72 0.46
N ILE A 357 6.95 11.72 -0.31
CA ILE A 357 6.27 13.00 -0.50
C ILE A 357 6.07 13.15 -2.01
N PRO A 358 4.91 13.63 -2.49
CA PRO A 358 4.67 13.83 -3.92
C PRO A 358 5.77 14.66 -4.56
N TYR A 359 6.27 14.24 -5.73
CA TYR A 359 7.39 14.91 -6.37
C TYR A 359 7.12 16.36 -6.79
N ASP A 360 5.89 16.67 -7.17
CA ASP A 360 5.44 18.04 -7.42
C ASP A 360 5.55 18.93 -6.18
N MET A 361 5.32 18.37 -5.00
CA MET A 361 5.50 19.05 -3.72
C MET A 361 6.98 19.15 -3.32
N LEU A 362 7.74 18.05 -3.43
CA LEU A 362 9.18 18.06 -3.17
C LEU A 362 9.94 19.04 -4.06
N TRP A 363 9.51 19.23 -5.31
CA TRP A 363 10.10 20.23 -6.19
C TRP A 363 9.95 21.65 -5.64
N LYS A 364 8.76 22.00 -5.11
CA LYS A 364 8.54 23.30 -4.46
C LYS A 364 9.46 23.47 -3.26
N TYR A 365 9.60 22.43 -2.42
CA TYR A 365 10.48 22.46 -1.25
C TYR A 365 11.97 22.56 -1.64
N ALA A 366 12.39 21.89 -2.71
CA ALA A 366 13.75 22.00 -3.24
C ALA A 366 14.07 23.43 -3.68
N LEU A 367 13.13 24.09 -4.36
CA LEU A 367 13.27 25.50 -4.76
C LEU A 367 13.23 26.46 -3.56
N GLU A 368 12.39 26.19 -2.56
CA GLU A 368 12.37 26.94 -1.29
C GLU A 368 13.72 26.83 -0.57
N SER A 369 14.38 25.67 -0.64
CA SER A 369 15.71 25.43 -0.05
C SER A 369 16.82 26.27 -0.68
N LEU A 370 16.64 26.77 -1.91
CA LEU A 370 17.60 27.63 -2.62
C LEU A 370 17.41 29.11 -2.29
N GLN A 371 16.29 29.50 -1.68
CA GLN A 371 16.09 30.87 -1.26
C GLN A 371 16.87 31.09 0.05
N PRO A 372 17.70 32.14 0.15
CA PRO A 372 18.38 32.44 1.40
C PRO A 372 17.33 32.63 2.49
N CYS A 373 17.45 31.83 3.55
CA CYS A 373 16.61 31.96 4.73
C CYS A 373 16.86 33.36 5.31
N LEU A 374 15.94 34.29 5.09
CA LEU A 374 16.00 35.68 5.59
C LEU A 374 15.99 35.78 7.13
N SER A 375 16.03 34.67 7.86
CA SER A 375 16.00 34.61 9.32
C SER A 375 17.35 34.27 9.97
N ALA A 376 18.46 34.35 9.24
CA ALA A 376 19.80 34.07 9.78
C ALA A 376 20.84 35.15 9.40
N LEU A 377 20.43 36.41 9.39
CA LEU A 377 21.40 37.49 9.59
C LEU A 377 21.53 37.69 11.11
N PRO A 378 22.68 37.36 11.72
CA PRO A 378 22.97 37.84 13.06
C PRO A 378 23.11 39.36 13.01
N GLU A 379 22.38 40.07 13.88
CA GLU A 379 22.69 41.45 14.26
C GLU A 379 24.07 41.54 14.93
#